data_AF-A0A526YFD2-F1
#
_entry.id   AF-A0A526YFD2-F1
#
_cell.length_a   1.000
_cell.length_b   1.000
_cell.length_c   1.000
_cell.angle_alpha   90.00
_cell.angle_beta   90.00
_cell.angle_gamma   90.00
#
_symmetry.space_group_name_H-M   'P 1'
#
loop_
_entity.id
_entity.type
_entity.pdbx_description
1 polymer ?
#
loop_
_entity_poly.entity_id
_entity_poly.type
_entity_poly.pdbx_seq_one_letter_code
_entity_poly.pdbx_strand_id
1 'polypeptide(L)'
;SKAVRRARAGLQDPNRPIGSFMFLGPTGVGKTELTKALASFLFDDESAMVRIDMSEFMEKHSVARLIGAPPGYVGYEEGGALTEAVRRRPYQV
;
A
#
# COMPACT_ATOMS: atom_id res chain seq x y z
N SER A 1 14.93 1.20 -12.44
CA SER A 1 13.91 0.18 -12.07
C SER A 1 13.15 -0.28 -13.30
N LYS A 2 13.11 -1.60 -13.57
CA LYS A 2 12.47 -2.19 -14.77
C LYS A 2 10.93 -2.23 -14.65
N ALA A 3 10.40 -2.38 -13.44
CA ALA A 3 8.96 -2.52 -13.18
C ALA A 3 8.18 -1.24 -13.53
N VAL A 4 8.64 -0.09 -13.01
CA VAL A 4 8.00 1.21 -13.27
C VAL A 4 8.07 1.60 -14.76
N ARG A 5 9.19 1.32 -15.44
CA ARG A 5 9.34 1.57 -16.88
C ARG A 5 8.38 0.72 -17.72
N ARG A 6 8.18 -0.55 -17.34
CA ARG A 6 7.19 -1.43 -18.00
C ARG A 6 5.77 -0.93 -17.82
N ALA A 7 5.41 -0.49 -16.61
CA ALA A 7 4.08 0.03 -16.31
C ALA A 7 3.76 1.28 -17.15
N ARG A 8 4.67 2.27 -17.18
CA ARG A 8 4.50 3.47 -18.02
C ARG A 8 4.44 3.17 -19.52
N ALA A 9 5.08 2.11 -19.98
CA ALA A 9 5.04 1.67 -21.37
C ALA A 9 3.80 0.82 -21.72
N GLY A 10 2.89 0.57 -20.77
CA GLY A 10 1.72 -0.28 -20.97
C GLY A 10 2.04 -1.77 -21.10
N LEU A 11 3.27 -2.19 -20.80
CA LEU A 11 3.76 -3.56 -20.92
C LEU A 11 3.61 -4.36 -19.61
N GLN A 12 2.69 -3.95 -18.75
CA GLN A 12 2.40 -4.64 -17.49
C GLN A 12 1.15 -5.51 -17.63
N ASP A 13 1.12 -6.60 -16.87
CA ASP A 13 -0.08 -7.40 -16.69
C ASP A 13 -1.11 -6.56 -15.90
N PRO A 14 -2.33 -6.33 -16.44
CA PRO A 14 -3.35 -5.52 -15.77
C PRO A 14 -3.84 -6.14 -14.45
N ASN A 15 -3.62 -7.43 -14.22
CA ASN A 15 -4.02 -8.13 -13.00
C ASN A 15 -2.92 -8.14 -11.91
N ARG A 16 -1.80 -7.44 -12.12
CA ARG A 16 -0.68 -7.42 -11.17
C ARG A 16 -0.34 -5.99 -10.74
N PRO A 17 0.17 -5.80 -9.51
CA PRO A 17 0.68 -4.50 -9.09
C PRO A 17 1.81 -4.00 -9.99
N ILE A 18 1.90 -2.68 -10.16
CA ILE A 18 2.96 -1.98 -10.91
C ILE A 18 4.36 -2.40 -10.43
N GLY A 19 4.51 -2.62 -9.12
CA GLY A 19 5.70 -3.19 -8.50
C GLY A 19 5.42 -3.58 -7.06
N SER A 20 6.10 -4.63 -6.59
CA SER A 20 6.15 -5.01 -5.18
C SER A 20 7.61 -5.04 -4.77
N PHE A 21 7.94 -4.33 -3.69
CA PHE A 21 9.31 -4.12 -3.22
C PHE A 21 9.39 -4.44 -1.74
N MET A 22 10.53 -4.98 -1.32
CA MET A 22 10.87 -5.18 0.09
C MET A 22 12.18 -4.46 0.37
N PHE A 23 12.14 -3.44 1.22
CA PHE A 23 13.32 -2.68 1.62
C PHE A 23 13.81 -3.15 2.98
N LEU A 24 15.04 -3.65 3.02
CA LEU A 24 15.70 -4.14 4.24
C LEU A 24 16.97 -3.34 4.50
N GLY A 25 17.27 -3.09 5.78
CA GLY A 25 18.47 -2.38 6.20
C GLY A 25 18.30 -1.67 7.56
N PRO A 26 19.37 -1.09 8.12
CA PRO A 26 19.33 -0.40 9.41
C PRO A 26 18.34 0.76 9.48
N THR A 27 18.01 1.21 10.67
CA THR A 27 17.19 2.42 10.87
C THR A 27 17.94 3.65 10.33
N GLY A 28 17.20 4.62 9.78
CA GLY A 28 17.77 5.88 9.27
C GLY A 28 18.30 5.84 7.84
N VAL A 29 18.42 4.69 7.19
CA VAL A 29 18.98 4.58 5.81
C VAL A 29 18.04 5.04 4.68
N GLY A 30 16.92 5.70 5.00
CA GLY A 30 16.03 6.28 4.00
C GLY A 30 15.00 5.34 3.35
N LYS A 31 14.70 4.18 3.96
CA LYS A 31 13.69 3.22 3.42
C LYS A 31 12.33 3.90 3.17
N THR A 32 11.83 4.67 4.13
CA THR A 32 10.57 5.40 4.01
C THR A 32 10.67 6.58 3.03
N GLU A 33 11.83 7.22 2.98
CA GLU A 33 12.07 8.35 2.09
C GLU A 33 12.07 7.92 0.62
N LEU A 34 12.59 6.74 0.33
CA LEU A 34 12.51 6.12 -0.98
C LEU A 34 11.05 5.88 -1.41
N THR A 35 10.16 5.50 -0.49
CA THR A 35 8.72 5.32 -0.77
C THR A 35 8.05 6.63 -1.14
N LYS A 36 8.34 7.72 -0.43
CA LYS A 36 7.84 9.07 -0.74
C LYS A 36 8.32 9.56 -2.11
N ALA A 37 9.62 9.40 -2.40
CA ALA A 37 10.18 9.72 -3.70
C ALA A 37 9.53 8.88 -4.82
N LEU A 38 9.17 7.62 -4.53
CA LEU A 38 8.45 6.77 -5.47
C LEU A 38 7.01 7.27 -5.69
N ALA A 39 6.31 7.73 -4.65
CA ALA A 39 4.96 8.30 -4.76
C ALA A 39 4.97 9.57 -5.63
N SER A 40 5.87 10.50 -5.35
CA SER A 40 6.08 11.70 -6.17
C SER A 40 6.43 11.32 -7.62
N PHE A 41 7.33 10.35 -7.83
CA PHE A 41 7.69 9.93 -9.19
C PHE A 41 6.54 9.27 -9.96
N LEU A 42 5.71 8.46 -9.30
CA LEU A 42 4.64 7.70 -9.96
C LEU A 42 3.36 8.53 -10.15
N PHE A 43 3.00 9.32 -9.16
CA PHE A 43 1.68 9.94 -9.05
C PHE A 43 1.73 11.47 -8.90
N ASP A 44 2.91 12.08 -9.03
CA ASP A 44 3.13 13.53 -8.91
C ASP A 44 2.67 14.12 -7.56
N ASP A 45 2.61 13.27 -6.53
CA ASP A 45 2.20 13.64 -5.19
C ASP A 45 2.92 12.76 -4.15
N GLU A 46 3.73 13.39 -3.31
CA GLU A 46 4.46 12.71 -2.23
C GLU A 46 3.52 12.13 -1.16
N SER A 47 2.34 12.72 -0.99
CA SER A 47 1.30 12.27 -0.07
C SER A 47 0.42 11.16 -0.64
N ALA A 48 0.63 10.76 -1.90
CA ALA A 48 -0.04 9.61 -2.52
C ALA A 48 0.53 8.30 -1.99
N MET A 49 0.40 8.07 -0.68
CA MET A 49 0.83 6.85 -0.01
C MET A 49 -0.12 6.44 1.11
N VAL A 50 -0.39 5.13 1.24
CA VAL A 50 -1.03 4.57 2.43
C VAL A 50 0.06 4.13 3.39
N ARG A 51 0.18 4.84 4.51
CA ARG A 51 1.10 4.42 5.59
C ARG A 51 0.35 3.52 6.57
N ILE A 52 0.87 2.32 6.75
CA ILE A 52 0.31 1.35 7.71
C ILE A 52 1.42 0.94 8.68
N ASP A 53 1.18 1.15 9.97
CA ASP A 53 2.06 0.66 11.01
C ASP A 53 1.73 -0.80 11.33
N MET A 54 2.57 -1.73 10.88
CA MET A 54 2.38 -3.16 11.11
C MET A 54 2.48 -3.54 12.60
N SER A 55 3.08 -2.71 13.45
CA SER A 55 3.12 -2.95 14.89
C SER A 55 1.72 -2.89 15.52
N GLU A 56 0.76 -2.18 14.91
CA GLU A 56 -0.64 -2.16 15.37
C GLU A 56 -1.41 -3.45 15.05
N PHE A 57 -0.82 -4.34 14.23
CA PHE A 57 -1.45 -5.54 13.68
C PHE A 57 -0.78 -6.86 14.08
N MET A 58 0.00 -6.87 15.17
CA MET A 58 0.75 -8.06 15.60
C MET A 58 -0.14 -9.20 16.13
N GLU A 59 -1.32 -8.88 16.64
CA GLU A 59 -2.23 -9.87 17.23
C GLU A 59 -3.15 -10.48 16.17
N LYS A 60 -3.42 -11.79 16.23
CA LYS A 60 -4.21 -12.48 15.18
C LYS A 60 -5.56 -11.82 14.88
N HIS A 61 -6.24 -11.32 15.90
CA HIS A 61 -7.56 -10.70 15.75
C HIS A 61 -7.51 -9.26 15.23
N SER A 62 -6.35 -8.59 15.34
CA SER A 62 -6.18 -7.23 14.83
C SER A 62 -6.18 -7.16 13.30
N VAL A 63 -5.88 -8.26 12.60
CA VAL A 63 -5.90 -8.35 11.12
C VAL A 63 -7.25 -7.95 10.54
N ALA A 64 -8.36 -8.26 11.23
CA ALA A 64 -9.69 -7.87 10.77
C ALA A 64 -9.87 -6.35 10.66
N ARG A 65 -9.16 -5.55 11.48
CA ARG A 65 -9.17 -4.07 11.34
C ARG A 65 -8.47 -3.60 10.06
N LEU A 66 -7.50 -4.37 9.55
CA LEU A 66 -6.76 -4.04 8.34
C LEU A 66 -7.58 -4.31 7.07
N ILE A 67 -8.21 -5.49 7.00
CA ILE A 67 -8.89 -5.98 5.78
C ILE A 67 -10.42 -5.88 5.83
N GLY A 68 -11.00 -5.68 7.00
CA GLY A 68 -12.45 -5.66 7.23
C GLY A 68 -12.93 -6.89 7.98
N ALA A 69 -14.03 -6.73 8.71
CA ALA A 69 -14.71 -7.85 9.36
C ALA A 69 -15.38 -8.76 8.31
N PRO A 70 -15.60 -10.06 8.59
CA PRO A 70 -16.37 -10.93 7.71
C PRO A 70 -17.88 -10.61 7.72
N PRO A 71 -18.64 -11.02 6.69
CA PRO A 71 -20.10 -10.84 6.66
C PRO A 71 -20.77 -11.40 7.92
N GLY A 72 -21.69 -10.63 8.50
CA GLY A 72 -22.40 -11.01 9.73
C GLY A 72 -21.69 -10.63 11.03
N TYR A 73 -20.52 -9.98 10.98
CA TYR A 73 -19.83 -9.42 12.14
C TYR A 73 -19.95 -7.89 12.17
N VAL A 74 -19.83 -7.31 13.37
CA VAL A 74 -19.80 -5.84 13.55
C VAL A 74 -18.62 -5.26 12.76
N GLY A 75 -18.88 -4.19 12.01
CA GLY A 75 -17.87 -3.55 11.16
C GLY A 75 -17.74 -4.13 9.74
N TYR A 76 -18.61 -5.06 9.32
CA TYR A 76 -18.59 -5.58 7.94
C TYR A 76 -18.78 -4.48 6.88
N GLU A 77 -19.73 -3.56 7.12
CA GLU A 77 -20.03 -2.48 6.17
C GLU A 77 -19.00 -1.35 6.18
N GLU A 78 -18.19 -1.26 7.24
CA GLU A 78 -17.16 -0.21 7.40
C GLU A 78 -15.91 -0.50 6.55
N GLY A 79 -15.67 -1.77 6.18
CA GLY A 79 -14.46 -2.20 5.49
C GLY A 79 -13.22 -2.16 6.38
N GLY A 80 -12.07 -2.54 5.82
CA GLY A 80 -10.78 -2.48 6.51
C GLY A 80 -10.04 -1.17 6.27
N ALA A 81 -9.13 -0.83 7.18
CA ALA A 81 -8.27 0.34 7.07
C ALA A 81 -7.51 0.39 5.72
N LEU A 82 -6.99 -0.76 5.25
CA LEU A 82 -6.31 -0.85 3.96
C LEU A 82 -7.30 -0.81 2.79
N THR A 83 -8.37 -1.61 2.85
CA THR A 83 -9.30 -1.75 1.73
C THR A 83 -10.01 -0.44 1.42
N GLU A 84 -10.43 0.30 2.45
CA GLU A 84 -11.09 1.60 2.26
C GLU A 84 -10.12 2.71 1.87
N ALA A 85 -8.89 2.72 2.40
CA ALA A 85 -7.88 3.67 1.97
C ALA A 85 -7.56 3.54 0.48
N VAL A 86 -7.40 2.30 -0.01
CA VAL A 86 -7.14 2.02 -1.43
C VAL A 86 -8.36 2.32 -2.30
N ARG A 87 -9.57 1.96 -1.84
CA ARG A 87 -10.82 2.25 -2.57
C ARG A 87 -11.04 3.75 -2.77
N ARG A 88 -10.75 4.58 -1.76
CA ARG A 88 -10.90 6.04 -1.84
C ARG A 88 -9.86 6.70 -2.76
N ARG A 89 -8.65 6.13 -2.83
CA ARG A 89 -7.56 6.66 -3.69
C ARG A 89 -6.78 5.50 -4.35
N PRO A 90 -7.20 4.99 -5.52
CA PRO A 90 -6.56 3.79 -6.10
C PRO A 90 -5.12 3.99 -6.57
N TYR A 91 -4.72 5.23 -6.88
CA TYR A 91 -3.38 5.57 -7.37
C TYR A 91 -2.52 6.16 -6.24
N GLN A 92 -1.90 5.28 -5.49
CA GLN A 92 -0.99 5.59 -4.38
C GLN A 92 -0.02 4.44 -4.13
N VAL A 93 1.05 4.72 -3.37
CA VAL A 93 2.06 3.76 -2.94
C VAL A 93 1.69 3.10 -1.62
#